data_AF-A0A328F896-F1
#
_entry.id   AF-A0A328F896-F1
#
_cell.length_a   1.000
_cell.length_b   1.000
_cell.length_c   1.000
_cell.angle_alpha   90.00
_cell.angle_beta   90.00
_cell.angle_gamma   90.00
#
_symmetry.space_group_name_H-M   'P 1'
#
loop_
_entity.id
_entity.type
_entity.pdbx_description
1 polymer ?
#
loop_
_entity_poly.entity_id
_entity_poly.type
_entity_poly.pdbx_seq_one_letter_code
_entity_poly.pdbx_strand_id
1 'polypeptide(L)'
;MPRLSQKKSKHTHYLQFISDPARLAKALADTEPTEQLTAWLNRLKRLYGVPFNYLVPNEKMLPNESIRFFQVDFNWIDALLEGACSIGHANETEARHAALLTAKLHAACGMTGATGNISAPTQVTGFLLRSQVVSGWPKLEVVAYGQDGTELTNVLRMEHISPSLLLYLVEGKIDHLLLREPAVGLHFGIDINGEKNLRYVTVPADAPAGTKPGDQMAVEPVPPTFRDKGNRTLKLNQLAANTATTLYANQANNAPDGSKLPFTSAEFALEMVEGTQEVEFQSNGSQ
;
A
#
# COMPACT_ATOMS: atom_id res chain seq x y z
N MET A 1 47.48 -53.82 -8.09
CA MET A 1 47.78 -52.51 -7.47
C MET A 1 47.40 -51.23 -8.25
N PRO A 2 47.08 -51.20 -9.56
CA PRO A 2 46.89 -49.92 -10.29
C PRO A 2 45.56 -49.18 -10.02
N ARG A 3 44.47 -49.89 -9.67
CA ARG A 3 43.15 -49.27 -9.37
C ARG A 3 43.12 -48.40 -8.10
N LEU A 4 43.94 -48.73 -7.09
CA LEU A 4 44.04 -47.96 -5.84
C LEU A 4 44.85 -46.66 -6.02
N SER A 5 45.87 -46.67 -6.89
CA SER A 5 46.67 -45.48 -7.23
C SER A 5 45.85 -44.45 -8.04
N GLN A 6 45.09 -44.91 -9.05
CA GLN A 6 44.17 -44.03 -9.80
C GLN A 6 43.07 -43.41 -8.92
N LYS A 7 42.52 -44.15 -7.94
CA LYS A 7 41.54 -43.61 -6.98
C LYS A 7 42.14 -42.52 -6.07
N LYS A 8 43.37 -42.71 -5.58
CA LYS A 8 44.07 -41.69 -4.76
C LYS A 8 44.36 -40.43 -5.57
N SER A 9 44.80 -40.56 -6.81
CA SER A 9 45.06 -39.42 -7.71
C SER A 9 43.80 -38.59 -7.98
N LYS A 10 42.66 -39.24 -8.28
CA LYS A 10 41.38 -38.54 -8.47
C LYS A 10 40.91 -37.86 -7.19
N HIS A 11 40.99 -38.54 -6.04
CA HIS A 11 40.60 -37.98 -4.75
C HIS A 11 41.42 -36.73 -4.39
N THR A 12 42.74 -36.75 -4.55
CA THR A 12 43.59 -35.58 -4.33
C THR A 12 43.23 -34.43 -5.28
N HIS A 13 42.91 -34.73 -6.54
CA HIS A 13 42.45 -33.73 -7.49
C HIS A 13 41.10 -33.10 -7.10
N TYR A 14 40.15 -33.89 -6.60
CA TYR A 14 38.87 -33.39 -6.08
C TYR A 14 39.05 -32.54 -4.83
N LEU A 15 39.90 -32.95 -3.89
CA LEU A 15 40.20 -32.15 -2.70
C LEU A 15 40.87 -30.83 -3.08
N GLN A 16 41.81 -30.83 -4.02
CA GLN A 16 42.42 -29.60 -4.54
C GLN A 16 41.41 -28.69 -5.24
N PHE A 17 40.45 -29.26 -5.97
CA PHE A 17 39.36 -28.50 -6.59
C PHE A 17 38.44 -27.87 -5.55
N ILE A 18 38.04 -28.64 -4.53
CA ILE A 18 37.16 -28.21 -3.44
C ILE A 18 37.85 -27.22 -2.51
N SER A 19 39.17 -27.28 -2.33
CA SER A 19 39.90 -26.36 -1.46
C SER A 19 40.20 -24.99 -2.09
N ASP A 20 40.07 -24.87 -3.42
CA ASP A 20 40.41 -23.66 -4.16
C ASP A 20 39.15 -22.83 -4.49
N PRO A 21 38.90 -21.73 -3.76
CA PRO A 21 37.70 -20.91 -3.95
C PRO A 21 37.61 -20.27 -5.34
N ALA A 22 38.75 -20.02 -6.02
CA ALA A 22 38.74 -19.43 -7.35
C ALA A 22 38.18 -20.40 -8.41
N ARG A 23 38.39 -21.71 -8.23
CA ARG A 23 37.84 -22.73 -9.12
C ARG A 23 36.34 -22.90 -8.93
N LEU A 24 35.87 -22.85 -7.68
CA LEU A 24 34.44 -22.87 -7.40
C LEU A 24 33.76 -21.61 -7.97
N ALA A 25 34.32 -20.43 -7.74
CA ALA A 25 33.80 -19.18 -8.30
C ALA A 25 33.69 -19.25 -9.84
N LYS A 26 34.71 -19.81 -10.51
CA LYS A 26 34.68 -20.02 -11.97
C LYS A 26 33.60 -21.02 -12.39
N ALA A 27 33.40 -22.12 -11.66
CA ALA A 27 32.36 -23.09 -11.97
C ALA A 27 30.94 -22.51 -11.75
N LEU A 28 30.79 -21.64 -10.74
CA LEU A 28 29.53 -20.96 -10.44
C LEU A 28 29.26 -19.79 -11.39
N ALA A 29 30.28 -19.21 -12.03
CA ALA A 29 30.12 -18.05 -12.92
C ALA A 29 29.04 -18.27 -13.98
N ASP A 30 29.06 -19.43 -14.64
CA ASP A 30 28.12 -19.77 -15.73
C ASP A 30 26.83 -20.46 -15.24
N THR A 31 26.67 -20.67 -13.93
CA THR A 31 25.54 -21.40 -13.35
C THR A 31 24.56 -20.45 -12.67
N GLU A 32 23.40 -20.20 -13.26
CA GLU A 32 22.38 -19.38 -12.62
C GLU A 32 21.61 -20.13 -11.52
N PRO A 33 21.26 -19.47 -10.41
CA PRO A 33 20.38 -20.06 -9.41
C PRO A 33 19.03 -20.47 -10.03
N THR A 34 18.45 -21.56 -9.53
CA THR A 34 17.14 -22.00 -10.00
C THR A 34 16.08 -20.94 -9.74
N GLU A 35 15.17 -20.74 -10.70
CA GLU A 35 14.07 -19.78 -10.58
C GLU A 35 13.24 -19.98 -9.31
N GLN A 36 12.96 -21.23 -8.94
CA GLN A 36 12.21 -21.56 -7.72
C GLN A 36 12.88 -21.01 -6.45
N LEU A 37 14.20 -21.17 -6.33
CA LEU A 37 14.97 -20.67 -5.18
C LEU A 37 14.99 -19.14 -5.17
N THR A 38 15.27 -18.52 -6.31
CA THR A 38 15.28 -17.06 -6.46
C THR A 38 13.91 -16.46 -6.16
N ALA A 39 12.83 -17.07 -6.64
CA ALA A 39 11.46 -16.63 -6.36
C ALA A 39 11.13 -16.74 -4.86
N TRP A 40 11.56 -17.81 -4.20
CA TRP A 40 11.39 -17.99 -2.76
C TRP A 40 12.16 -16.95 -1.95
N LEU A 41 13.44 -16.72 -2.26
CA LEU A 41 14.26 -15.69 -1.60
C LEU A 41 13.71 -14.28 -1.85
N ASN A 42 13.22 -13.98 -3.05
CA ASN A 42 12.56 -12.70 -3.34
C ASN A 42 11.28 -12.52 -2.50
N ARG A 43 10.51 -13.58 -2.27
CA ARG A 43 9.39 -13.54 -1.34
C ARG A 43 9.87 -13.26 0.09
N LEU A 44 10.95 -13.91 0.53
CA LEU A 44 11.51 -13.67 1.86
C LEU A 44 12.01 -12.23 2.05
N LYS A 45 12.64 -11.61 1.04
CA LYS A 45 13.04 -10.19 1.04
C LYS A 45 11.85 -9.24 1.24
N ARG A 46 10.67 -9.61 0.75
CA ARG A 46 9.39 -8.89 0.96
C ARG A 46 8.68 -9.32 2.26
N LEU A 47 9.40 -9.99 3.16
CA LEU A 47 8.94 -10.49 4.46
C LEU A 47 7.86 -11.58 4.37
N TYR A 48 7.64 -12.21 3.21
CA TYR A 48 6.68 -13.30 3.12
C TYR A 48 7.18 -14.52 3.90
N GLY A 49 6.29 -15.11 4.70
CA GLY A 49 6.63 -16.26 5.54
C GLY A 49 7.38 -15.92 6.84
N VAL A 50 7.71 -14.65 7.08
CA VAL A 50 8.23 -14.19 8.38
C VAL A 50 7.07 -14.17 9.38
N PRO A 51 7.14 -14.92 10.50
CA PRO A 51 6.06 -14.92 11.48
C PRO A 51 5.83 -13.52 12.06
N PHE A 52 4.56 -13.15 12.25
CA PHE A 52 4.19 -11.79 12.66
C PHE A 52 4.88 -11.33 13.96
N ASN A 53 5.11 -12.23 14.92
CA ASN A 53 5.80 -11.93 16.17
C ASN A 53 7.27 -11.50 15.99
N TYR A 54 7.88 -11.74 14.83
CA TYR A 54 9.20 -11.17 14.50
C TYR A 54 9.11 -9.75 13.96
N LEU A 55 7.97 -9.36 13.38
CA LEU A 55 7.72 -8.00 12.91
C LEU A 55 7.23 -7.09 14.04
N VAL A 56 6.37 -7.63 14.90
CA VAL A 56 5.79 -6.93 16.06
C VAL A 56 5.99 -7.80 17.31
N PRO A 57 7.16 -7.73 17.97
CA PRO A 57 7.46 -8.59 19.12
C PRO A 57 6.59 -8.34 20.36
N ASN A 58 6.04 -7.13 20.49
CA ASN A 58 5.21 -6.74 21.62
C ASN A 58 3.90 -6.13 21.14
N GLU A 59 2.77 -6.58 21.67
CA GLU A 59 1.45 -6.08 21.29
C GLU A 59 1.32 -4.55 21.48
N LYS A 60 2.02 -3.97 22.46
CA LYS A 60 2.04 -2.52 22.68
C LYS A 60 2.66 -1.73 21.53
N MET A 61 3.45 -2.37 20.67
CA MET A 61 4.02 -1.73 19.48
C MET A 61 2.95 -1.47 18.43
N LEU A 62 1.90 -2.30 18.35
CA LEU A 62 0.77 -2.13 17.44
C LEU A 62 -0.59 -2.32 18.17
N PRO A 63 -1.01 -1.33 18.97
CA PRO A 63 -2.31 -1.35 19.64
C PRO A 63 -3.50 -1.42 18.68
N ASN A 64 -4.69 -1.74 19.20
CA ASN A 64 -5.92 -1.64 18.41
C ASN A 64 -6.15 -0.21 17.93
N GLU A 65 -6.70 -0.07 16.72
CA GLU A 65 -6.95 1.21 16.04
C GLU A 65 -5.69 2.08 15.96
N SER A 66 -4.60 1.50 15.46
CA SER A 66 -3.35 2.21 15.28
C SER A 66 -2.65 1.88 13.97
N ILE A 67 -1.89 2.87 13.50
CA ILE A 67 -0.96 2.75 12.38
C ILE A 67 0.48 2.96 12.88
N ARG A 68 1.41 2.19 12.33
CA ARG A 68 2.85 2.29 12.62
C ARG A 68 3.63 2.30 11.32
N PHE A 69 4.32 3.40 11.08
CA PHE A 69 5.26 3.53 9.97
C PHE A 69 6.62 2.98 10.38
N PHE A 70 7.32 2.40 9.42
CA PHE A 70 8.67 1.88 9.64
C PHE A 70 9.49 1.92 8.35
N GLN A 71 10.80 1.83 8.52
CA GLN A 71 11.76 1.62 7.45
C GLN A 71 12.32 0.21 7.57
N VAL A 72 12.50 -0.46 6.45
CA VAL A 72 13.17 -1.76 6.39
C VAL A 72 14.68 -1.54 6.51
N ASP A 73 15.30 -2.19 7.48
CA ASP A 73 16.76 -2.25 7.60
C ASP A 73 17.30 -3.34 6.67
N PHE A 74 18.10 -2.94 5.68
CA PHE A 74 18.65 -3.90 4.72
C PHE A 74 19.67 -4.85 5.34
N ASN A 75 20.37 -4.48 6.41
CA ASN A 75 21.24 -5.42 7.11
C ASN A 75 20.43 -6.54 7.78
N TRP A 76 19.21 -6.25 8.25
CA TRP A 76 18.32 -7.29 8.78
C TRP A 76 17.77 -8.20 7.68
N ILE A 77 17.48 -7.64 6.51
CA ILE A 77 17.09 -8.44 5.34
C ILE A 77 18.24 -9.33 4.89
N ASP A 78 19.45 -8.79 4.81
CA ASP A 78 20.64 -9.55 4.45
C ASP A 78 20.91 -10.66 5.48
N ALA A 79 20.84 -10.36 6.78
CA ALA A 79 20.98 -11.37 7.83
C ALA A 79 19.89 -12.46 7.77
N LEU A 80 18.66 -12.10 7.40
CA LEU A 80 17.56 -13.06 7.19
C LEU A 80 17.86 -13.99 6.02
N LEU A 81 18.38 -13.46 4.90
CA LEU A 81 18.74 -14.27 3.74
C LEU A 81 19.98 -15.14 4.01
N GLU A 82 20.99 -14.60 4.68
CA GLU A 82 22.16 -15.38 5.11
C GLU A 82 21.74 -16.54 5.99
N GLY A 83 20.85 -16.30 6.98
CA GLY A 83 20.28 -17.35 7.82
C GLY A 83 19.52 -18.41 7.02
N ALA A 84 18.71 -17.99 6.04
CA ALA A 84 18.00 -18.90 5.13
C ALA A 84 18.94 -19.74 4.26
N CYS A 85 20.11 -19.20 3.88
CA CYS A 85 21.14 -19.90 3.12
C CYS A 85 22.12 -20.70 4.01
N SER A 86 22.04 -20.55 5.34
CA SER A 86 23.02 -21.11 6.28
C SER A 86 22.71 -22.56 6.69
N ILE A 87 22.58 -23.45 5.71
CA ILE A 87 22.26 -24.86 5.95
C ILE A 87 23.53 -25.72 5.84
N GLY A 88 23.92 -26.32 6.97
CA GLY A 88 24.77 -27.52 6.97
C GLY A 88 26.27 -27.28 6.72
N HIS A 89 26.89 -26.31 7.41
CA HIS A 89 28.35 -26.13 7.37
C HIS A 89 29.03 -26.88 8.52
N ALA A 90 29.89 -27.84 8.21
CA ALA A 90 30.68 -28.61 9.17
C ALA A 90 32.16 -28.18 9.22
N ASN A 91 32.66 -27.48 8.21
CA ASN A 91 34.07 -27.05 8.12
C ASN A 91 34.25 -25.70 7.39
N GLU A 92 35.47 -25.14 7.48
CA GLU A 92 35.82 -23.85 6.87
C GLU A 92 35.69 -23.83 5.34
N THR A 93 35.92 -24.97 4.67
CA THR A 93 35.82 -25.05 3.21
C THR A 93 34.36 -24.90 2.77
N GLU A 94 33.45 -25.58 3.46
CA GLU A 94 32.00 -25.45 3.25
C GLU A 94 31.51 -24.03 3.56
N ALA A 95 32.01 -23.40 4.63
CA ALA A 95 31.68 -22.01 4.93
C ALA A 95 32.13 -21.04 3.82
N ARG A 96 33.33 -21.22 3.25
CA ARG A 96 33.82 -20.41 2.11
C ARG A 96 32.99 -20.63 0.85
N HIS A 97 32.55 -21.86 0.61
CA HIS A 97 31.69 -22.19 -0.53
C HIS A 97 30.30 -21.56 -0.38
N ALA A 98 29.73 -21.64 0.82
CA ALA A 98 28.46 -21.02 1.14
C ALA A 98 28.52 -19.50 0.94
N ALA A 99 29.59 -18.83 1.37
CA ALA A 99 29.74 -17.39 1.15
C ALA A 99 29.69 -17.01 -0.34
N LEU A 100 30.32 -17.78 -1.23
CA LEU A 100 30.27 -17.55 -2.68
C LEU A 100 28.87 -17.80 -3.27
N LEU A 101 28.19 -18.86 -2.82
CA LEU A 101 26.84 -19.20 -3.25
C LEU A 101 25.83 -18.13 -2.79
N THR A 102 25.89 -17.73 -1.52
CA THR A 102 25.01 -16.70 -0.94
C THR A 102 25.19 -15.37 -1.64
N ALA A 103 26.43 -14.96 -1.96
CA ALA A 103 26.67 -13.75 -2.74
C ALA A 103 26.03 -13.81 -4.14
N LYS A 104 26.14 -14.95 -4.84
CA LYS A 104 25.48 -15.13 -6.14
C LYS A 104 23.95 -15.12 -6.02
N LEU A 105 23.40 -15.74 -4.97
CA LEU A 105 21.97 -15.71 -4.68
C LEU A 105 21.47 -14.30 -4.37
N HIS A 106 22.21 -13.52 -3.58
CA HIS A 106 21.88 -12.12 -3.29
C HIS A 106 21.82 -11.29 -4.56
N ALA A 107 22.79 -11.46 -5.46
CA ALA A 107 22.83 -10.75 -6.74
C ALA A 107 21.68 -11.16 -7.69
N ALA A 108 21.29 -12.43 -7.66
CA ALA A 108 20.15 -12.94 -8.46
C ALA A 108 18.78 -12.51 -7.88
N CYS A 109 18.72 -12.17 -6.59
CA CYS A 109 17.49 -11.81 -5.90
C CYS A 109 17.30 -10.29 -5.79
N GLY A 110 16.43 -9.71 -6.60
CA GLY A 110 16.03 -8.29 -6.48
C GLY A 110 14.74 -8.11 -5.66
N MET A 111 14.66 -7.03 -4.88
CA MET A 111 13.37 -6.53 -4.39
C MET A 111 12.68 -5.78 -5.53
N THR A 112 12.18 -6.53 -6.51
CA THR A 112 11.36 -5.98 -7.58
C THR A 112 9.94 -5.80 -7.06
N GLY A 113 9.34 -4.63 -7.31
CA GLY A 113 7.91 -4.44 -7.14
C GLY A 113 7.18 -4.63 -8.47
N ALA A 114 5.91 -4.23 -8.51
CA ALA A 114 5.00 -4.54 -9.62
C ALA A 114 5.47 -4.05 -11.01
N THR A 115 6.35 -3.04 -11.06
CA THR A 115 6.83 -2.41 -12.30
C THR A 115 8.02 -3.13 -12.96
N GLY A 116 8.55 -4.19 -12.35
CA GLY A 116 9.55 -5.07 -12.98
C GLY A 116 10.97 -4.49 -13.09
N ASN A 117 11.25 -3.31 -12.55
CA ASN A 117 12.61 -2.79 -12.46
C ASN A 117 13.46 -3.64 -11.51
N ILE A 118 14.59 -4.15 -12.03
CA ILE A 118 15.52 -5.07 -11.33
C ILE A 118 16.60 -4.28 -10.54
N SER A 119 16.44 -2.97 -10.37
CA SER A 119 17.37 -2.21 -9.52
C SER A 119 17.08 -2.51 -8.05
N ALA A 120 18.14 -2.74 -7.26
CA ALA A 120 17.98 -2.86 -5.81
C ALA A 120 17.43 -1.52 -5.27
N PRO A 121 16.35 -1.54 -4.47
CA PRO A 121 15.78 -0.32 -3.92
C PRO A 121 16.78 0.30 -2.95
N THR A 122 16.97 1.63 -3.04
CA THR A 122 17.87 2.36 -2.12
C THR A 122 17.23 2.57 -0.75
N GLN A 123 15.91 2.54 -0.68
CA GLN A 123 15.14 2.67 0.56
C GLN A 123 13.80 1.97 0.41
N VAL A 124 13.36 1.30 1.48
CA VAL A 124 12.05 0.68 1.55
C VAL A 124 11.39 1.11 2.84
N THR A 125 10.20 1.67 2.72
CA THR A 125 9.37 2.04 3.87
C THR A 125 8.00 1.37 3.78
N GLY A 126 7.30 1.37 4.89
CA GLY A 126 6.02 0.71 4.98
C GLY A 126 5.25 1.09 6.22
N PHE A 127 4.07 0.50 6.36
CA PHE A 127 3.28 0.62 7.56
C PHE A 127 2.55 -0.66 7.90
N LEU A 128 2.22 -0.79 9.19
CA LEU A 128 1.28 -1.75 9.72
C LEU A 128 0.05 -0.99 10.22
N LEU A 129 -1.12 -1.35 9.72
CA LEU A 129 -2.40 -0.78 10.14
C LEU A 129 -3.23 -1.87 10.83
N ARG A 130 -3.50 -1.70 12.12
CA ARG A 130 -4.41 -2.54 12.90
C ARG A 130 -5.70 -1.77 13.15
N SER A 131 -6.75 -2.07 12.39
CA SER A 131 -8.03 -1.36 12.48
C SER A 131 -9.19 -2.22 11.99
N GLN A 132 -10.39 -1.99 12.53
CA GLN A 132 -11.64 -2.56 11.99
C GLN A 132 -11.94 -2.11 10.56
N VAL A 133 -11.45 -0.95 10.12
CA VAL A 133 -11.60 -0.47 8.73
C VAL A 133 -11.01 -1.48 7.75
N VAL A 134 -9.87 -2.09 8.08
CA VAL A 134 -9.25 -3.12 7.24
C VAL A 134 -10.20 -4.31 7.03
N SER A 135 -10.94 -4.70 8.08
CA SER A 135 -11.90 -5.80 7.99
C SER A 135 -13.21 -5.43 7.28
N GLY A 136 -13.65 -4.17 7.42
CA GLY A 136 -14.86 -3.65 6.78
C GLY A 136 -14.69 -3.43 5.28
N TRP A 137 -13.46 -3.10 4.85
CA TRP A 137 -13.14 -2.79 3.45
C TRP A 137 -11.93 -3.60 2.96
N PRO A 138 -12.08 -4.90 2.63
CA PRO A 138 -10.97 -5.75 2.20
C PRO A 138 -10.26 -5.30 0.91
N LYS A 139 -10.91 -4.43 0.12
CA LYS A 139 -10.37 -3.86 -1.12
C LYS A 139 -9.86 -2.42 -0.93
N LEU A 140 -9.57 -2.02 0.29
CA LEU A 140 -9.05 -0.68 0.63
C LEU A 140 -7.91 -0.29 -0.32
N GLU A 141 -7.99 0.90 -0.89
CA GLU A 141 -6.93 1.45 -1.73
C GLU A 141 -5.96 2.26 -0.88
N VAL A 142 -4.67 2.09 -1.16
CA VAL A 142 -3.59 2.80 -0.49
C VAL A 142 -2.75 3.47 -1.55
N VAL A 143 -2.55 4.77 -1.42
CA VAL A 143 -1.64 5.56 -2.25
C VAL A 143 -0.61 6.21 -1.34
N ALA A 144 0.66 6.04 -1.66
CA ALA A 144 1.76 6.58 -0.85
C ALA A 144 2.53 7.64 -1.64
N TYR A 145 2.94 8.71 -0.97
CA TYR A 145 3.65 9.82 -1.57
C TYR A 145 4.99 10.08 -0.88
N GLY A 146 5.97 10.52 -1.67
CA GLY A 146 7.23 11.05 -1.19
C GLY A 146 7.10 12.52 -0.75
N GLN A 147 8.18 13.04 -0.17
CA GLN A 147 8.25 14.43 0.32
C GLN A 147 8.11 15.49 -0.80
N ASP A 148 8.44 15.11 -2.03
CA ASP A 148 8.29 15.92 -3.24
C ASP A 148 6.88 15.88 -3.82
N GLY A 149 5.95 15.13 -3.21
CA GLY A 149 4.61 14.89 -3.73
C GLY A 149 4.55 13.86 -4.85
N THR A 150 5.65 13.17 -5.16
CA THR A 150 5.66 12.10 -6.17
C THR A 150 5.04 10.83 -5.60
N GLU A 151 4.15 10.19 -6.37
CA GLU A 151 3.54 8.93 -5.99
C GLU A 151 4.58 7.79 -6.00
N LEU A 152 4.64 7.04 -4.90
CA LEU A 152 5.47 5.86 -4.74
C LEU A 152 4.75 4.65 -5.35
N THR A 153 4.97 4.43 -6.65
CA THR A 153 4.24 3.42 -7.44
C THR A 153 4.79 2.00 -7.30
N ASN A 154 6.05 1.84 -6.87
CA ASN A 154 6.68 0.53 -6.80
C ASN A 154 6.34 -0.20 -5.49
N VAL A 155 5.09 -0.67 -5.40
CA VAL A 155 4.60 -1.45 -4.26
C VAL A 155 5.25 -2.83 -4.25
N LEU A 156 5.90 -3.14 -3.14
CA LEU A 156 6.62 -4.39 -2.93
C LEU A 156 5.70 -5.45 -2.31
N ARG A 157 4.84 -5.05 -1.38
CA ARG A 157 3.88 -5.94 -0.74
C ARG A 157 2.72 -5.15 -0.16
N MET A 158 1.51 -5.57 -0.47
CA MET A 158 0.29 -5.16 0.23
C MET A 158 -0.47 -6.43 0.58
N GLU A 159 -0.64 -6.70 1.87
CA GLU A 159 -1.24 -7.96 2.30
C GLU A 159 -1.99 -7.80 3.63
N HIS A 160 -3.16 -8.43 3.70
CA HIS A 160 -3.88 -8.62 4.95
C HIS A 160 -3.24 -9.79 5.72
N ILE A 161 -2.46 -9.46 6.75
CA ILE A 161 -1.83 -10.46 7.63
C ILE A 161 -2.89 -11.13 8.52
N SER A 162 -3.92 -10.37 8.88
CA SER A 162 -5.15 -10.86 9.51
C SER A 162 -6.33 -10.00 9.03
N PRO A 163 -7.60 -10.37 9.31
CA PRO A 163 -8.76 -9.59 8.86
C PRO A 163 -8.71 -8.11 9.26
N SER A 164 -8.08 -7.77 10.37
CA SER A 164 -7.98 -6.39 10.88
C SER A 164 -6.56 -5.82 10.78
N LEU A 165 -5.64 -6.47 10.06
CA LEU A 165 -4.23 -6.11 10.03
C LEU A 165 -3.70 -6.07 8.59
N LEU A 166 -3.35 -4.88 8.13
CA LEU A 166 -2.78 -4.63 6.82
C LEU A 166 -1.28 -4.32 6.94
N LEU A 167 -0.47 -5.01 6.15
CA LEU A 167 0.94 -4.70 5.91
C LEU A 167 1.09 -4.09 4.53
N TYR A 168 1.80 -2.97 4.46
CA TYR A 168 2.14 -2.29 3.21
C TYR A 168 3.64 -1.99 3.17
N LEU A 169 4.30 -2.30 2.05
CA LEU A 169 5.71 -2.07 1.77
C LEU A 169 5.85 -1.46 0.38
N VAL A 170 6.61 -0.38 0.27
CA VAL A 170 6.87 0.34 -0.98
C VAL A 170 8.33 0.77 -1.06
N GLU A 171 8.87 0.83 -2.28
CA GLU A 171 10.17 1.46 -2.51
C GLU A 171 10.05 2.99 -2.37
N GLY A 172 11.02 3.58 -1.67
CA GLY A 172 11.06 5.01 -1.34
C GLY A 172 10.73 5.30 0.12
N LYS A 173 10.76 6.58 0.48
CA LYS A 173 10.39 7.10 1.80
C LYS A 173 8.98 7.66 1.77
N ILE A 174 8.07 7.04 2.52
CA ILE A 174 6.72 7.57 2.73
C ILE A 174 6.81 8.86 3.55
N ASP A 175 6.25 9.93 2.99
CA ASP A 175 5.99 11.19 3.69
C ASP A 175 4.54 11.23 4.19
N HIS A 176 3.59 11.00 3.29
CA HIS A 176 2.18 10.84 3.63
C HIS A 176 1.56 9.71 2.80
N LEU A 177 0.43 9.21 3.27
CA LEU A 177 -0.36 8.23 2.55
C LEU A 177 -1.84 8.60 2.58
N LEU A 178 -2.56 8.13 1.58
CA LEU A 178 -4.00 8.23 1.45
C LEU A 178 -4.57 6.82 1.54
N LEU A 179 -5.48 6.61 2.49
CA LEU A 179 -6.35 5.43 2.49
C LEU A 179 -7.73 5.85 2.04
N ARG A 180 -8.27 5.14 1.06
CA ARG A 180 -9.62 5.39 0.55
C ARG A 180 -10.35 4.10 0.27
N GLU A 181 -11.67 4.18 0.37
CA GLU A 181 -12.53 3.11 -0.09
C GLU A 181 -12.31 2.89 -1.61
N PRO A 182 -12.41 1.65 -2.09
CA PRO A 182 -12.35 1.39 -3.52
C PRO A 182 -13.40 2.25 -4.24
N ALA A 183 -13.03 2.89 -5.34
CA ALA A 183 -13.92 3.75 -6.13
C ALA A 183 -14.93 2.94 -6.97
N VAL A 184 -15.65 2.02 -6.32
CA VAL A 184 -16.59 1.09 -6.95
C VAL A 184 -17.98 1.34 -6.40
N GLY A 185 -18.59 2.43 -6.82
CA GLY A 185 -19.98 2.75 -6.51
C GLY A 185 -20.24 4.24 -6.32
N LEU A 186 -21.43 4.67 -6.69
CA LEU A 186 -21.96 5.98 -6.28
C LEU A 186 -22.62 5.79 -4.92
N HIS A 187 -22.11 6.47 -3.90
CA HIS A 187 -22.74 6.50 -2.59
C HIS A 187 -23.74 7.65 -2.55
N PHE A 188 -24.95 7.38 -2.08
CA PHE A 188 -25.92 8.44 -1.81
C PHE A 188 -25.98 8.67 -0.31
N GLY A 189 -25.69 9.90 0.13
CA GLY A 189 -25.51 10.17 1.53
C GLY A 189 -25.60 11.64 1.92
N ILE A 190 -25.47 11.80 3.23
CA ILE A 190 -25.24 13.06 3.93
C ILE A 190 -23.90 12.92 4.63
N ASP A 191 -23.26 14.04 4.96
CA ASP A 191 -21.99 14.06 5.66
C ASP A 191 -22.08 13.34 7.02
N ILE A 192 -20.95 12.84 7.52
CA ILE A 192 -20.80 12.17 8.83
C ILE A 192 -21.27 13.07 9.97
N ASN A 193 -21.11 14.38 9.81
CA ASN A 193 -21.60 15.39 10.76
C ASN A 193 -23.13 15.49 10.80
N GLY A 194 -23.82 14.76 9.91
CA GLY A 194 -25.26 14.76 9.79
C GLY A 194 -25.76 16.04 9.13
N GLU A 195 -25.01 16.56 8.15
CA GLU A 195 -25.29 17.79 7.41
C GLU A 195 -25.20 17.52 5.91
N LYS A 196 -25.82 18.37 5.09
CA LYS A 196 -25.72 18.26 3.64
C LYS A 196 -25.10 19.51 3.02
N ASN A 197 -23.85 19.38 2.61
CA ASN A 197 -23.19 20.36 1.76
C ASN A 197 -23.77 20.28 0.34
N LEU A 198 -23.99 21.43 -0.27
CA LEU A 198 -24.60 21.53 -1.60
C LEU A 198 -23.56 21.81 -2.67
N ARG A 199 -23.86 21.41 -3.90
CA ARG A 199 -23.04 21.65 -5.08
C ARG A 199 -23.74 22.58 -6.06
N TYR A 200 -22.96 23.23 -6.91
CA TYR A 200 -23.53 24.02 -8.00
C TYR A 200 -24.17 23.09 -9.04
N VAL A 201 -25.50 23.14 -9.19
CA VAL A 201 -26.19 22.52 -10.33
C VAL A 201 -25.97 23.38 -11.57
N THR A 202 -26.16 24.69 -11.41
CA THR A 202 -25.77 25.73 -12.35
C THR A 202 -24.84 26.71 -11.67
N VAL A 203 -23.84 27.21 -12.41
CA VAL A 203 -22.88 28.18 -11.87
C VAL A 203 -23.43 29.59 -12.05
N PRO A 204 -23.75 30.32 -10.96
CA PRO A 204 -24.21 31.70 -11.06
C PRO A 204 -23.06 32.65 -11.42
N ALA A 205 -23.40 33.83 -11.94
CA ALA A 205 -22.39 34.77 -12.47
C ALA A 205 -21.48 35.37 -11.39
N ASP A 206 -21.91 35.36 -10.13
CA ASP A 206 -21.18 35.82 -8.95
C ASP A 206 -20.38 34.71 -8.27
N ALA A 207 -20.39 33.48 -8.81
CA ALA A 207 -19.56 32.39 -8.30
C ALA A 207 -18.06 32.71 -8.44
N PRO A 208 -17.20 32.15 -7.56
CA PRO A 208 -15.76 32.28 -7.68
C PRO A 208 -15.23 31.92 -9.07
N ALA A 209 -14.19 32.62 -9.53
CA ALA A 209 -13.61 32.38 -10.83
C ALA A 209 -13.12 30.92 -10.95
N GLY A 210 -13.52 30.24 -12.03
CA GLY A 210 -13.14 28.84 -12.30
C GLY A 210 -14.11 27.80 -11.74
N THR A 211 -15.19 28.21 -11.05
CA THR A 211 -16.24 27.32 -10.57
C THR A 211 -16.93 26.59 -11.73
N LYS A 212 -17.19 25.29 -11.56
CA LYS A 212 -17.86 24.41 -12.50
C LYS A 212 -19.09 23.76 -11.85
N PRO A 213 -20.07 23.30 -12.65
CA PRO A 213 -21.14 22.46 -12.11
C PRO A 213 -20.56 21.24 -11.39
N GLY A 214 -21.09 20.93 -10.21
CA GLY A 214 -20.60 19.87 -9.33
C GLY A 214 -19.58 20.32 -8.28
N ASP A 215 -19.03 21.53 -8.38
CA ASP A 215 -18.18 22.07 -7.32
C ASP A 215 -18.99 22.36 -6.06
N GLN A 216 -18.38 22.18 -4.89
CA GLN A 216 -19.02 22.42 -3.60
C GLN A 216 -19.25 23.92 -3.37
N MET A 217 -20.44 24.27 -2.91
CA MET A 217 -20.82 25.63 -2.55
C MET A 217 -20.38 25.97 -1.12
N ALA A 218 -19.86 27.18 -0.91
CA ALA A 218 -19.53 27.71 0.40
C ALA A 218 -20.76 28.35 1.08
N VAL A 219 -21.78 27.53 1.35
CA VAL A 219 -23.03 27.94 2.01
C VAL A 219 -23.28 27.13 3.27
N GLU A 220 -24.14 27.64 4.15
CA GLU A 220 -24.57 26.88 5.34
C GLU A 220 -25.16 25.52 4.92
N PRO A 221 -24.69 24.41 5.52
CA PRO A 221 -25.17 23.08 5.18
C PRO A 221 -26.67 22.93 5.44
N VAL A 222 -27.35 22.18 4.56
CA VAL A 222 -28.77 21.88 4.76
C VAL A 222 -28.92 20.79 5.81
N PRO A 223 -29.67 21.02 6.91
CA PRO A 223 -29.87 20.00 7.92
C PRO A 223 -30.79 18.89 7.37
N PRO A 224 -30.37 17.61 7.46
CA PRO A 224 -31.19 16.48 7.07
C PRO A 224 -32.41 16.37 7.99
N THR A 225 -33.56 16.16 7.37
CA THR A 225 -34.81 15.95 8.12
C THR A 225 -35.05 14.46 8.28
N PHE A 226 -35.03 13.98 9.52
CA PHE A 226 -35.27 12.58 9.84
C PHE A 226 -36.76 12.31 10.05
N ARG A 227 -37.22 11.16 9.55
CA ARG A 227 -38.48 10.54 9.98
C ARG A 227 -38.30 9.94 11.37
N ASP A 228 -37.17 9.28 11.55
CA ASP A 228 -36.75 8.68 12.81
C ASP A 228 -35.22 8.78 12.88
N LYS A 229 -34.72 9.52 13.88
CA LYS A 229 -33.28 9.74 14.06
C LYS A 229 -32.58 8.49 14.62
N GLY A 230 -33.27 7.70 15.45
CA GLY A 230 -32.71 6.48 16.04
C GLY A 230 -32.46 5.41 14.98
N ASN A 231 -33.41 5.26 14.06
CA ASN A 231 -33.32 4.32 12.93
C ASN A 231 -32.70 4.94 11.66
N ARG A 232 -32.08 6.12 11.77
CA ARG A 232 -31.40 6.83 10.64
C ARG A 232 -32.25 6.92 9.36
N THR A 233 -33.56 7.11 9.51
CA THR A 233 -34.48 7.14 8.37
C THR A 233 -34.76 8.59 7.95
N LEU A 234 -34.43 8.95 6.72
CA LEU A 234 -34.61 10.31 6.18
C LEU A 234 -36.02 10.54 5.60
N LYS A 235 -36.51 11.77 5.70
CA LYS A 235 -37.66 12.27 4.95
C LYS A 235 -37.17 12.90 3.65
N LEU A 236 -37.01 12.07 2.63
CA LEU A 236 -36.45 12.47 1.32
C LEU A 236 -37.19 13.65 0.68
N ASN A 237 -38.52 13.72 0.82
CA ASN A 237 -39.32 14.82 0.27
C ASN A 237 -39.00 16.18 0.92
N GLN A 238 -38.83 16.21 2.24
CA GLN A 238 -38.45 17.43 2.97
C GLN A 238 -36.99 17.80 2.70
N LEU A 239 -36.10 16.82 2.64
CA LEU A 239 -34.71 17.06 2.27
C LEU A 239 -34.62 17.67 0.86
N ALA A 240 -35.28 17.08 -0.14
CA ALA A 240 -35.31 17.60 -1.51
C ALA A 240 -35.88 19.02 -1.58
N ALA A 241 -36.95 19.32 -0.84
CA ALA A 241 -37.54 20.65 -0.79
C ALA A 241 -36.60 21.69 -0.16
N ASN A 242 -35.93 21.33 0.94
CA ASN A 242 -34.97 22.21 1.61
C ASN A 242 -33.75 22.46 0.72
N THR A 243 -33.20 21.42 0.09
CA THR A 243 -32.10 21.51 -0.88
C THR A 243 -32.46 22.43 -2.04
N ALA A 244 -33.62 22.24 -2.67
CA ALA A 244 -34.08 23.10 -3.76
C ALA A 244 -34.21 24.57 -3.32
N THR A 245 -34.75 24.81 -2.12
CA THR A 245 -34.90 26.16 -1.56
C THR A 245 -33.56 26.85 -1.41
N THR A 246 -32.56 26.18 -0.84
CA THR A 246 -31.21 26.72 -0.68
C THR A 246 -30.51 26.94 -2.02
N LEU A 247 -30.64 26.02 -2.98
CA LEU A 247 -30.08 26.19 -4.33
C LEU A 247 -30.67 27.42 -5.03
N TYR A 248 -31.99 27.59 -4.98
CA TYR A 248 -32.65 28.75 -5.60
C TYR A 248 -32.28 30.08 -4.92
N ALA A 249 -32.12 30.08 -3.59
CA ALA A 249 -31.70 31.26 -2.85
C ALA A 249 -30.29 31.73 -3.23
N ASN A 250 -29.42 30.78 -3.60
CA ASN A 250 -28.04 31.03 -4.02
C ASN A 250 -27.87 31.03 -5.55
N GLN A 251 -28.97 31.08 -6.31
CA GLN A 251 -28.97 31.06 -7.79
C GLN A 251 -28.26 29.85 -8.42
N ALA A 252 -28.02 28.79 -7.63
CA ALA A 252 -27.25 27.62 -8.01
C ALA A 252 -28.09 26.53 -8.73
N ASN A 253 -29.36 26.83 -9.03
CA ASN A 253 -30.23 26.06 -9.92
C ASN A 253 -31.22 26.99 -10.65
N ASN A 254 -30.73 28.17 -11.06
CA ASN A 254 -31.53 29.17 -11.78
C ASN A 254 -30.99 29.33 -13.20
N ALA A 255 -31.87 29.70 -14.13
CA ALA A 255 -31.46 30.15 -15.44
C ALA A 255 -30.76 31.52 -15.35
N PRO A 256 -30.02 31.95 -16.40
CA PRO A 256 -29.34 33.24 -16.42
C PRO A 256 -30.25 34.46 -16.21
N ASP A 257 -31.54 34.33 -16.48
CA ASP A 257 -32.56 35.36 -16.24
C ASP A 257 -33.13 35.38 -14.81
N GLY A 258 -32.62 34.49 -13.93
CA GLY A 258 -33.06 34.33 -12.55
C GLY A 258 -34.28 33.44 -12.36
N SER A 259 -34.87 32.90 -13.43
CA SER A 259 -35.98 31.94 -13.31
C SER A 259 -35.51 30.60 -12.73
N LYS A 260 -36.34 29.98 -11.89
CA LYS A 260 -36.00 28.71 -11.23
C LYS A 260 -36.08 27.57 -12.25
N LEU A 261 -34.99 26.81 -12.39
CA LEU A 261 -35.01 25.59 -13.20
C LEU A 261 -35.71 24.46 -12.44
N PRO A 262 -36.29 23.47 -13.15
CA PRO A 262 -36.87 22.30 -12.50
C PRO A 262 -35.85 21.59 -11.61
N PHE A 263 -36.21 21.31 -10.36
CA PHE A 263 -35.42 20.44 -9.49
C PHE A 263 -36.00 19.03 -9.54
N THR A 264 -35.41 18.18 -10.37
CA THR A 264 -35.87 16.82 -10.64
C THR A 264 -35.10 15.80 -9.80
N SER A 265 -35.38 14.52 -10.01
CA SER A 265 -34.59 13.43 -9.44
C SER A 265 -33.13 13.47 -9.85
N ALA A 266 -32.78 14.05 -11.01
CA ALA A 266 -31.41 14.14 -11.47
C ALA A 266 -30.59 15.13 -10.63
N GLU A 267 -31.10 16.35 -10.41
CA GLU A 267 -30.45 17.35 -9.57
C GLU A 267 -30.40 16.87 -8.12
N PHE A 268 -31.48 16.26 -7.61
CA PHE A 268 -31.45 15.67 -6.27
C PHE A 268 -30.43 14.54 -6.16
N ALA A 269 -30.29 13.68 -7.17
CA ALA A 269 -29.27 12.64 -7.18
C ALA A 269 -27.86 13.24 -7.19
N LEU A 270 -27.59 14.26 -8.01
CA LEU A 270 -26.31 14.97 -8.04
C LEU A 270 -25.92 15.50 -6.66
N GLU A 271 -26.89 16.13 -5.97
CA GLU A 271 -26.66 16.62 -4.61
C GLU A 271 -26.35 15.45 -3.69
N MET A 272 -27.13 14.38 -3.73
CA MET A 272 -27.01 13.24 -2.82
C MET A 272 -25.77 12.37 -3.04
N VAL A 273 -25.10 12.44 -4.20
CA VAL A 273 -23.85 11.70 -4.45
C VAL A 273 -22.78 12.17 -3.47
N GLU A 274 -22.16 11.23 -2.76
CA GLU A 274 -20.97 11.46 -1.94
C GLU A 274 -19.79 10.69 -2.53
N GLY A 275 -18.63 11.33 -2.51
CA GLY A 275 -17.38 10.70 -2.91
C GLY A 275 -16.95 9.64 -1.92
N THR A 276 -16.03 8.77 -2.34
CA THR A 276 -15.34 7.88 -1.41
C THR A 276 -14.58 8.72 -0.40
N GLN A 277 -14.74 8.41 0.89
CA GLN A 277 -13.98 9.09 1.91
C GLN A 277 -12.50 8.73 1.79
N GLU A 278 -11.66 9.74 1.98
CA GLU A 278 -10.22 9.62 1.97
C GLU A 278 -9.69 10.10 3.31
N VAL A 279 -8.74 9.35 3.86
CA VAL A 279 -8.04 9.70 5.09
C VAL A 279 -6.56 9.79 4.78
N GLU A 280 -5.99 10.97 5.03
CA GLU A 280 -4.57 11.21 4.92
C GLU A 280 -3.87 10.93 6.25
N PHE A 281 -2.75 10.21 6.19
CA PHE A 281 -1.84 10.04 7.32
C PHE A 281 -0.48 10.60 6.97
N GLN A 282 0.01 11.52 7.79
CA GLN A 282 1.36 12.06 7.67
C GLN A 282 2.32 11.24 8.55
N SER A 283 3.36 10.73 7.93
CA SER A 283 4.48 10.10 8.62
C SER A 283 5.38 11.20 9.17
N ASN A 284 5.09 11.68 10.39
CA ASN A 284 5.98 12.59 11.10
C ASN A 284 7.31 11.87 11.38
N GLY A 285 8.27 12.03 10.46
CA GLY A 285 9.63 11.55 10.62
C GLY A 285 10.23 12.17 11.86
N SER A 286 10.44 11.36 12.90
CA SER A 286 11.34 11.72 13.98
C SER A 286 12.74 11.79 13.37
N GLN A 287 13.34 12.98 13.36
CA GLN A 287 14.76 13.16 13.01
C GLN A 287 15.65 12.36 13.95
#